data_AF-A0AA92CJZ2-F1
#
_entry.id   AF-A0AA92CJZ2-F1
#
_cell.length_a   1.000
_cell.length_b   1.000
_cell.length_c   1.000
_cell.angle_alpha   90.00
_cell.angle_beta   90.00
_cell.angle_gamma   90.00
#
_symmetry.space_group_name_H-M   'P 1'
#
loop_
_entity.id
_entity.type
_entity.pdbx_description
1 polymer ?
#
loop_
_entity_poly.entity_id
_entity_poly.type
_entity_poly.pdbx_seq_one_letter_code
_entity_poly.pdbx_strand_id
1 'polypeptide(L)'
;MKSLESVYQSSKVFEHSGQHEILMDLDPFKAKKEIRRLGQGRIICFRFLGQEFPTEPVNAFYDWLYIRAIVPHEKWIRANLHFAAYSDIEFTPSKSVNCQGRAVAEFHALSMRGKAAECVHDFDVFRRLLMYAQRHG
;
A
#
# COMPACT_ATOMS: atom_id res chain seq x y z
N MET A 1 -0.40 -10.92 -14.44
CA MET A 1 -0.04 -9.85 -13.48
C MET A 1 -1.01 -9.91 -12.31
N LYS A 2 -0.53 -9.85 -11.06
CA LYS A 2 -1.40 -9.84 -9.88
C LYS A 2 -1.86 -8.40 -9.60
N SER A 3 -3.09 -8.23 -9.13
CA SER A 3 -3.61 -6.91 -8.79
C SER A 3 -3.03 -6.42 -7.44
N LEU A 4 -2.92 -5.10 -7.27
CA LEU A 4 -2.50 -4.50 -6.01
C LEU A 4 -3.38 -4.97 -4.84
N GLU A 5 -4.70 -4.94 -5.03
CA GLU A 5 -5.66 -5.33 -4.00
C GLU A 5 -5.51 -6.81 -3.61
N SER A 6 -5.37 -7.70 -4.59
CA SER A 6 -5.17 -9.14 -4.31
C SER A 6 -3.89 -9.39 -3.51
N VAL A 7 -2.80 -8.70 -3.86
CA VAL A 7 -1.52 -8.76 -3.12
C VAL A 7 -1.69 -8.21 -1.70
N TYR A 8 -2.35 -7.06 -1.54
CA TYR A 8 -2.58 -6.46 -0.23
C TYR A 8 -3.41 -7.36 0.68
N GLN A 9 -4.49 -7.96 0.17
CA GLN A 9 -5.34 -8.85 0.96
C GLN A 9 -4.63 -10.16 1.32
N SER A 10 -3.89 -10.77 0.38
CA SER A 10 -3.14 -12.00 0.64
C SER A 10 -1.94 -11.82 1.56
N SER A 11 -1.43 -10.59 1.68
CA SER A 11 -0.31 -10.26 2.56
C SER A 11 -0.72 -10.13 4.02
N LYS A 12 -2.00 -10.02 4.36
CA LYS A 12 -2.44 -9.86 5.75
C LYS A 12 -2.19 -11.13 6.55
N VAL A 13 -1.53 -10.99 7.71
CA VAL A 13 -1.36 -12.05 8.69
C VAL A 13 -2.27 -11.77 9.88
N PHE A 14 -3.20 -12.68 10.14
CA PHE A 14 -4.16 -12.57 11.23
C PHE A 14 -3.72 -13.40 12.44
N GLU A 15 -4.03 -12.91 13.64
CA GLU A 15 -3.65 -13.54 14.92
C GLU A 15 -4.14 -14.99 15.07
N HIS A 16 -5.31 -15.34 14.53
CA HIS A 16 -5.87 -16.69 14.69
C HIS A 16 -5.87 -17.50 13.40
N SER A 17 -6.20 -16.88 12.25
CA SER A 17 -6.27 -17.60 10.97
C SER A 17 -4.96 -17.62 10.18
N GLY A 18 -3.92 -16.93 10.64
CA GLY A 18 -2.67 -16.79 9.89
C GLY A 18 -2.84 -16.01 8.58
N GLN A 19 -2.01 -16.33 7.59
CA GLN A 19 -1.99 -15.70 6.28
C GLN A 19 -2.80 -16.50 5.25
N HIS A 20 -3.47 -15.81 4.33
CA HIS A 20 -4.29 -16.41 3.28
C HIS A 20 -3.70 -16.14 1.88
N GLU A 21 -2.60 -16.80 1.54
CA GLU A 21 -1.85 -16.56 0.29
C GLU A 21 -2.65 -16.83 -0.98
N ILE A 22 -3.59 -17.78 -0.94
CA ILE A 22 -4.51 -18.13 -2.04
C ILE A 22 -5.26 -16.91 -2.60
N LEU A 23 -5.47 -15.87 -1.78
CA LEU A 23 -6.17 -14.65 -2.19
C LEU A 23 -5.40 -13.86 -3.25
N MET A 24 -4.09 -14.09 -3.38
CA MET A 24 -3.26 -13.43 -4.38
C MET A 24 -3.72 -13.79 -5.81
N ASP A 25 -4.25 -14.99 -5.99
CA ASP A 25 -4.68 -15.54 -7.27
C ASP A 25 -6.13 -15.18 -7.64
N LEU A 26 -6.87 -14.57 -6.73
CA LEU A 26 -8.25 -14.14 -6.95
C LEU A 26 -8.31 -12.76 -7.60
N ASP A 27 -9.42 -12.48 -8.28
CA ASP A 27 -9.74 -11.11 -8.68
C ASP A 27 -9.89 -10.20 -7.45
N PRO A 28 -9.60 -8.88 -7.57
CA PRO A 28 -9.62 -7.93 -6.46
C PRO A 28 -10.87 -8.00 -5.59
N PHE A 29 -12.04 -8.12 -6.24
CA PHE A 29 -13.33 -8.13 -5.56
C PHE A 29 -13.51 -9.41 -4.74
N LYS A 30 -13.19 -10.57 -5.32
CA LYS A 30 -13.21 -11.85 -4.60
C LYS A 30 -12.18 -11.89 -3.48
N ALA A 31 -10.95 -11.42 -3.70
CA ALA A 31 -9.93 -11.35 -2.66
C ALA A 31 -10.42 -10.55 -1.43
N LYS A 32 -11.00 -9.37 -1.67
CA LYS A 32 -11.57 -8.50 -0.64
C LYS A 32 -12.81 -9.09 0.03
N LYS A 33 -13.61 -9.88 -0.69
CA LYS A 33 -14.77 -10.56 -0.12
C LYS A 33 -14.34 -11.73 0.76
N GLU A 34 -13.46 -12.59 0.26
CA GLU A 34 -13.03 -13.80 0.94
C GLU A 34 -12.22 -13.49 2.19
N ILE A 35 -11.38 -12.44 2.20
CA ILE A 35 -10.63 -12.09 3.40
C ILE A 35 -11.52 -11.70 4.58
N ARG A 36 -12.70 -11.12 4.33
CA ARG A 36 -13.68 -10.80 5.39
C ARG A 36 -14.26 -12.04 6.04
N ARG A 37 -14.29 -13.16 5.32
CA ARG A 37 -14.78 -14.46 5.79
C ARG A 37 -13.67 -15.27 6.45
N LEU A 38 -12.48 -15.24 5.87
CA LEU A 38 -11.34 -16.07 6.27
C LEU A 38 -10.52 -15.47 7.42
N GLY A 39 -10.37 -14.15 7.47
CA GLY A 39 -9.56 -13.47 8.47
C GLY A 39 -10.18 -13.56 9.87
N GLN A 40 -9.44 -14.09 10.83
CA GLN A 40 -9.86 -14.22 12.23
C GLN A 40 -8.84 -13.61 13.19
N GLY A 41 -9.31 -12.72 14.06
CA GLY A 41 -8.46 -11.93 14.96
C GLY A 41 -8.00 -10.63 14.31
N ARG A 42 -7.13 -9.89 15.00
CA ARG A 42 -6.51 -8.68 14.46
C ARG A 42 -5.41 -9.02 13.45
N ILE A 43 -5.10 -8.07 12.57
CA ILE A 43 -3.91 -8.14 11.72
C ILE A 43 -2.70 -7.86 12.61
N ILE A 44 -1.72 -8.77 12.63
CA ILE A 44 -0.50 -8.66 13.45
C ILE A 44 0.71 -8.19 12.66
N CYS A 45 0.74 -8.47 11.36
CA CYS A 45 1.72 -7.97 10.41
C CYS A 45 1.19 -8.16 8.97
N PHE A 46 1.93 -7.62 8.00
CA PHE A 46 1.79 -8.04 6.61
C PHE A 46 3.00 -8.89 6.23
N ARG A 47 2.82 -9.96 5.45
CA ARG A 47 3.92 -10.79 4.94
C ARG A 47 3.88 -10.84 3.42
N PHE A 48 4.96 -10.42 2.79
CA PHE A 48 5.07 -10.37 1.34
C PHE A 48 6.50 -10.69 0.91
N LEU A 49 6.64 -11.60 -0.06
CA LEU A 49 7.94 -12.08 -0.56
C LEU A 49 8.88 -12.58 0.55
N GLY A 50 8.33 -13.27 1.55
CA GLY A 50 9.09 -13.82 2.67
C GLY A 50 9.52 -12.82 3.75
N GLN A 51 9.16 -11.53 3.60
CA GLN A 51 9.44 -10.49 4.57
C GLN A 51 8.17 -10.09 5.34
N GLU A 52 8.32 -9.76 6.62
CA GLU A 52 7.27 -9.22 7.46
C GLU A 52 7.35 -7.70 7.57
N PHE A 53 6.19 -7.05 7.55
CA PHE A 53 6.02 -5.61 7.59
C PHE A 53 5.09 -5.24 8.74
N PRO A 54 5.43 -4.21 9.54
CA PRO A 54 4.60 -3.75 10.66
C PRO A 54 3.25 -3.22 10.19
N THR A 55 2.27 -3.25 11.09
CA THR A 55 0.94 -2.68 10.88
C THR A 55 0.88 -1.17 11.05
N GLU A 56 1.92 -0.55 11.60
CA GLU A 56 1.99 0.89 11.85
C GLU A 56 3.14 1.56 11.08
N PRO A 57 2.89 2.70 10.41
CA PRO A 57 1.59 3.37 10.23
C PRO A 57 0.57 2.53 9.46
N VAL A 58 -0.70 2.64 9.84
CA VAL A 58 -1.83 1.84 9.30
C VAL A 58 -1.93 1.79 7.77
N ASN A 59 -1.49 2.85 7.07
CA ASN A 59 -1.50 2.96 5.62
C ASN A 59 -0.21 2.49 4.93
N ALA A 60 0.90 2.43 5.66
CA ALA A 60 2.25 2.36 5.11
C ALA A 60 2.45 1.18 4.15
N PHE A 61 1.98 -0.01 4.53
CA PHE A 61 2.15 -1.20 3.69
C PHE A 61 1.38 -1.08 2.36
N TYR A 62 0.16 -0.55 2.38
CA TYR A 62 -0.64 -0.38 1.17
C TYR A 62 -0.01 0.67 0.25
N ASP A 63 0.37 1.82 0.79
CA ASP A 63 0.94 2.88 -0.04
C ASP A 63 2.28 2.46 -0.60
N TRP A 64 3.11 1.77 0.19
CA TRP A 64 4.37 1.23 -0.29
C TRP A 64 4.16 0.25 -1.45
N LEU A 65 3.18 -0.67 -1.37
CA LEU A 65 2.82 -1.55 -2.49
C LEU A 65 2.37 -0.75 -3.73
N TYR A 66 1.57 0.29 -3.53
CA TYR A 66 1.09 1.15 -4.60
C TYR A 66 2.25 1.87 -5.30
N ILE A 67 3.09 2.54 -4.52
CA ILE A 67 4.27 3.28 -4.97
C ILE A 67 5.23 2.32 -5.70
N ARG A 68 5.50 1.15 -5.12
CA ARG A 68 6.32 0.10 -5.74
C ARG A 68 5.79 -0.35 -7.10
N ALA A 69 4.46 -0.35 -7.30
CA ALA A 69 3.87 -0.69 -8.58
C ALA A 69 4.06 0.40 -9.66
N ILE A 70 4.16 1.68 -9.26
CA ILE A 70 4.21 2.80 -10.21
C ILE A 70 5.61 3.41 -10.41
N VAL A 71 6.55 3.20 -9.49
CA VAL A 71 7.95 3.69 -9.62
C VAL A 71 8.64 3.27 -10.93
N PRO A 72 8.45 2.05 -11.48
CA PRO A 72 9.00 1.71 -12.80
C PRO A 72 8.54 2.64 -13.94
N HIS A 73 7.44 3.35 -13.74
CA HIS A 73 6.85 4.28 -14.70
C HIS A 73 7.10 5.76 -14.34
N GLU A 74 7.98 6.05 -13.37
CA GLU A 74 8.22 7.41 -12.86
C GLU A 74 8.51 8.43 -13.97
N LYS A 75 9.36 8.08 -14.94
CA LYS A 75 9.70 8.97 -16.07
C LYS A 75 8.46 9.36 -16.87
N TRP A 76 7.57 8.41 -17.13
CA TRP A 76 6.32 8.67 -17.85
C TRP A 76 5.37 9.51 -17.00
N ILE A 77 5.23 9.18 -15.71
CA ILE A 77 4.34 9.91 -14.79
C ILE A 77 4.78 11.38 -14.69
N ARG A 78 6.07 11.64 -14.47
CA ARG A 78 6.62 13.01 -14.40
C ARG A 78 6.45 13.80 -15.69
N ALA A 79 6.41 13.13 -16.84
CA ALA A 79 6.23 13.79 -18.14
C ALA A 79 4.76 14.12 -18.43
N ASN A 80 3.81 13.34 -17.90
CA ASN A 80 2.40 13.38 -18.33
C ASN A 80 1.41 13.83 -17.25
N LEU A 81 1.72 13.65 -15.96
CA LEU A 81 0.81 13.97 -14.86
C LEU A 81 1.29 15.23 -14.12
N HIS A 82 0.72 16.38 -14.48
CA HIS A 82 1.03 17.70 -13.91
C HIS A 82 -0.14 18.23 -13.09
N PHE A 83 -0.55 17.48 -12.07
CA PHE A 83 -1.67 17.87 -11.21
C PHE A 83 -1.18 18.53 -9.92
N ALA A 84 -1.87 19.58 -9.49
CA ALA A 84 -1.58 20.24 -8.22
C ALA A 84 -1.99 19.39 -7.00
N ALA A 85 -2.99 18.53 -7.16
CA ALA A 85 -3.52 17.66 -6.12
C ALA A 85 -4.13 16.39 -6.71
N TYR A 86 -4.22 15.34 -5.88
CA TYR A 86 -4.85 14.06 -6.21
C TYR A 86 -5.96 13.77 -5.21
N SER A 87 -7.11 13.35 -5.71
CA SER A 87 -8.27 12.97 -4.89
C SER A 87 -8.73 11.56 -5.24
N ASP A 88 -9.33 10.88 -4.28
CA ASP A 88 -9.90 9.56 -4.46
C ASP A 88 -11.41 9.62 -4.24
N ILE A 89 -12.19 9.48 -5.32
CA ILE A 89 -13.66 9.56 -5.29
C ILE A 89 -14.30 8.35 -4.61
N GLU A 90 -13.58 7.23 -4.51
CA GLU A 90 -14.06 5.99 -3.88
C GLU A 90 -13.67 5.92 -2.39
N PHE A 91 -12.80 6.84 -1.94
CA PHE A 91 -12.31 6.85 -0.57
C PHE A 91 -13.39 7.28 0.42
N THR A 92 -13.68 6.41 1.38
CA THR A 92 -14.55 6.70 2.53
C THR A 92 -13.76 6.44 3.81
N PRO A 93 -13.35 7.48 4.56
CA PRO A 93 -12.49 7.33 5.74
C PRO A 93 -13.06 6.40 6.82
N SER A 94 -14.38 6.35 6.97
CA SER A 94 -15.05 5.46 7.92
C SER A 94 -15.05 3.98 7.52
N LYS A 95 -14.64 3.66 6.28
CA LYS A 95 -14.67 2.29 5.72
C LYS A 95 -13.29 1.76 5.32
N SER A 96 -12.31 2.63 5.07
CA SER A 96 -11.00 2.25 4.56
C SER A 96 -9.91 3.21 5.04
N VAL A 97 -8.74 2.67 5.30
CA VAL A 97 -7.49 3.42 5.53
C VAL A 97 -6.73 3.66 4.22
N ASN A 98 -6.87 2.73 3.28
CA ASN A 98 -6.23 2.79 1.97
C ASN A 98 -6.90 3.87 1.12
N CYS A 99 -6.08 4.75 0.54
CA CYS A 99 -6.51 5.86 -0.31
C CYS A 99 -5.48 6.02 -1.45
N GLN A 100 -5.90 5.74 -2.68
CA GLN A 100 -5.02 5.77 -3.85
C GLN A 100 -4.55 7.21 -4.12
N GLY A 101 -5.42 8.21 -3.90
CA GLY A 101 -5.05 9.62 -4.05
C GLY A 101 -3.91 10.02 -3.10
N ARG A 102 -3.94 9.53 -1.86
CA ARG A 102 -2.87 9.76 -0.87
C ARG A 102 -1.58 9.05 -1.29
N ALA A 103 -1.64 7.79 -1.71
CA ALA A 103 -0.46 7.05 -2.18
C ALA A 103 0.20 7.70 -3.42
N VAL A 104 -0.59 8.25 -4.35
CA VAL A 104 -0.07 9.00 -5.51
C VAL A 104 0.59 10.32 -5.07
N ALA A 105 -0.01 11.04 -4.12
CA ALA A 105 0.58 12.25 -3.58
C ALA A 105 1.92 11.97 -2.86
N GLU A 106 1.98 10.88 -2.09
CA GLU A 106 3.22 10.39 -1.47
C GLU A 106 4.28 10.03 -2.52
N PHE A 107 3.92 9.29 -3.57
CA PHE A 107 4.80 9.01 -4.71
C PHE A 107 5.34 10.29 -5.34
N HIS A 108 4.46 11.25 -5.68
CA HIS A 108 4.85 12.49 -6.32
C HIS A 108 5.84 13.27 -5.45
N ALA A 109 5.57 13.34 -4.15
CA ALA A 109 6.44 13.97 -3.17
C ALA A 109 7.83 13.29 -3.06
N LEU A 110 7.89 11.96 -3.15
CA LEU A 110 9.15 11.19 -3.15
C LEU A 110 9.91 11.34 -4.47
N SER A 111 9.20 11.32 -5.60
CA SER A 111 9.74 11.46 -6.96
C SER A 111 10.41 12.82 -7.15
N MET A 112 9.75 13.92 -6.71
CA MET A 112 10.33 15.26 -6.74
C MET A 112 11.60 15.42 -5.92
N ARG A 113 11.79 14.57 -4.90
CA ARG A 113 12.98 14.53 -4.04
C ARG A 113 14.04 13.52 -4.51
N GLY A 114 13.80 12.79 -5.59
CA GLY A 114 14.69 11.71 -6.05
C GLY A 114 14.79 10.54 -5.06
N LYS A 115 13.78 10.35 -4.20
CA LYS A 115 13.76 9.33 -3.13
C LYS A 115 12.87 8.13 -3.42
N ALA A 116 12.10 8.15 -4.51
CA ALA A 116 11.12 7.12 -4.82
C ALA A 116 11.75 5.72 -4.95
N ALA A 117 12.85 5.59 -5.71
CA ALA A 117 13.56 4.31 -5.89
C ALA A 117 14.07 3.74 -4.56
N GLU A 118 14.72 4.56 -3.73
CA GLU A 118 15.20 4.16 -2.40
C GLU A 118 14.07 3.63 -1.52
N CYS A 119 12.93 4.35 -1.47
CA CYS A 119 11.78 4.00 -0.64
C CYS A 119 11.10 2.70 -1.06
N VAL A 120 11.09 2.35 -2.36
CA VAL A 120 10.47 1.09 -2.80
C VAL A 120 11.38 -0.12 -2.62
N HIS A 121 12.69 0.09 -2.48
CA HIS A 121 13.67 -0.96 -2.18
C HIS A 121 13.81 -1.19 -0.67
N ASP A 122 13.63 -0.16 0.15
CA ASP A 122 13.68 -0.24 1.60
C ASP A 122 12.39 0.30 2.22
N PHE A 123 11.54 -0.61 2.68
CA PHE A 123 10.28 -0.28 3.33
C PHE A 123 10.47 0.54 4.61
N ASP A 124 11.55 0.32 5.37
CA ASP A 124 11.79 1.07 6.60
C ASP A 124 12.19 2.52 6.32
N VAL A 125 12.89 2.79 5.21
CA VAL A 125 13.12 4.16 4.73
C VAL A 125 11.78 4.84 4.44
N PHE A 126 10.92 4.18 3.65
CA PHE A 126 9.59 4.71 3.34
C PHE A 126 8.77 4.97 4.61
N ARG A 127 8.71 3.98 5.50
CA ARG A 127 7.95 4.05 6.75
C ARG A 127 8.42 5.19 7.65
N ARG A 128 9.73 5.38 7.81
CA ARG A 128 10.27 6.49 8.63
C ARG A 128 9.88 7.86 8.07
N LEU A 129 9.97 8.04 6.74
CA LEU A 129 9.58 9.28 6.08
C LEU A 129 8.07 9.55 6.23
N LEU A 130 7.25 8.52 6.07
CA LEU A 130 5.81 8.61 6.24
C LEU A 130 5.45 8.99 7.69
N MET A 131 6.07 8.34 8.68
CA MET A 131 5.88 8.67 10.10
C MET A 131 6.29 10.12 10.42
N TYR A 132 7.40 10.59 9.85
CA TYR A 132 7.83 11.98 10.01
C TYR A 132 6.79 12.94 9.42
N ALA A 133 6.30 12.67 8.21
CA ALA A 133 5.29 13.51 7.55
C ALA A 133 3.96 13.55 8.33
N GLN A 134 3.50 12.43 8.88
CA GLN A 134 2.23 12.35 9.63
C GLN A 134 2.27 13.01 11.01
N ARG A 135 3.47 13.19 11.60
CA ARG A 135 3.65 13.89 12.88
C ARG A 135 3.75 15.40 12.76
N HIS A 136 4.07 15.89 11.56
CA HIS A 136 4.38 17.30 11.30
C HIS A 136 3.53 17.92 10.18
N GLY A 137 2.46 17.22 9.78
CA GLY A 137 1.48 17.66 8.78
C GLY A 137 0.21 18.20 9.39
#